data_AF-A0A7Y3DQN7-F1
#
_entry.id   AF-A0A7Y3DQN7-F1
#
_cell.length_a   1.000
_cell.length_b   1.000
_cell.length_c   1.000
_cell.angle_alpha   90.00
_cell.angle_beta   90.00
_cell.angle_gamma   90.00
#
_symmetry.space_group_name_H-M   'P 1'
#
loop_
_entity.id
_entity.type
_entity.pdbx_description
1 polymer ?
#
loop_
_entity_poly.entity_id
_entity_poly.type
_entity_poly.pdbx_seq_one_letter_code
_entity_poly.pdbx_strand_id
1 'polypeptide(L)' 'MPKEKILVVDDEEDIRELVKYNLAREGYKIFCASSGEKALKKAKAKLLD' A
#
# COMPACT_ATOMS: atom_id res chain seq x y z
N MET A 1 -12.37 9.82 12.12
CA MET A 1 -12.36 9.81 10.64
C MET A 1 -11.72 8.50 10.20
N PRO A 2 -12.23 7.78 9.19
CA PRO A 2 -11.53 6.60 8.68
C PRO A 2 -10.17 7.06 8.13
N LYS A 3 -9.09 6.40 8.53
CA LYS A 3 -7.75 6.71 8.03
C LYS A 3 -7.66 6.50 6.52
N GLU A 4 -6.85 7.32 5.87
CA GLU A 4 -6.62 7.33 4.44
C GLU A 4 -6.08 5.97 3.94
N LYS A 5 -6.26 5.73 2.64
CA LYS A 5 -5.76 4.54 1.96
C LYS A 5 -4.33 4.82 1.48
N ILE A 6 -3.40 3.90 1.75
CA ILE A 6 -1.99 4.04 1.38
C ILE A 6 -1.59 2.89 0.46
N LEU A 7 -0.90 3.20 -0.64
CA LEU A 7 -0.29 2.23 -1.55
C LEU A 7 1.24 2.27 -1.38
N VAL A 8 1.81 1.19 -0.86
CA VAL A 8 3.25 0.99 -0.70
C VAL A 8 3.79 0.28 -1.93
N VAL A 9 4.85 0.82 -2.54
CA VAL A 9 5.47 0.29 -3.76
C VAL A 9 6.97 0.16 -3.52
N ASP A 10 7.44 -1.07 -3.53
CA ASP A 10 8.85 -1.42 -3.29
C ASP A 10 9.06 -2.83 -3.87
N ASP A 11 10.21 -3.17 -4.42
CA ASP A 11 10.49 -4.48 -5.01
C ASP A 11 10.95 -5.53 -3.97
N GLU A 12 11.47 -5.09 -2.83
CA GLU A 12 11.86 -5.96 -1.72
C GLU A 12 10.66 -6.36 -0.84
N GLU A 13 10.50 -7.66 -0.60
CA GLU A 13 9.35 -8.17 0.17
C GLU A 13 9.42 -7.80 1.65
N ASP A 14 10.58 -8.00 2.27
CA ASP A 14 10.78 -7.73 3.70
C ASP A 14 10.52 -6.27 4.05
N ILE A 15 10.97 -5.35 3.20
CA ILE A 15 10.73 -3.90 3.37
C ILE A 15 9.25 -3.57 3.21
N ARG A 16 8.58 -4.09 2.17
CA ARG A 16 7.13 -3.89 2.00
C ARG A 16 6.33 -4.39 3.20
N GLU A 17 6.66 -5.56 3.72
CA GLU A 17 5.96 -6.15 4.86
C GLU A 17 6.17 -5.34 6.13
N LEU A 18 7.40 -4.90 6.39
CA LEU A 18 7.72 -4.03 7.52
C LEU A 18 6.90 -2.73 7.49
N VAL A 19 6.89 -2.04 6.34
CA VAL A 19 6.16 -0.79 6.17
C VAL A 19 4.65 -1.03 6.30
N LYS A 20 4.13 -2.09 5.67
CA LYS A 20 2.72 -2.48 5.79
C LYS A 20 2.33 -2.74 7.24
N TYR A 21 3.14 -3.47 8.00
CA TYR A 21 2.89 -3.78 9.40
C TYR A 21 2.82 -2.51 10.26
N ASN A 22 3.80 -1.61 10.11
CA ASN A 22 3.84 -0.36 10.89
C ASN A 22 2.63 0.53 10.60
N LEU A 23 2.30 0.75 9.33
CA LEU A 23 1.18 1.62 8.96
C LEU A 23 -0.18 0.96 9.27
N ALA A 24 -0.30 -0.37 9.14
CA ALA A 24 -1.50 -1.09 9.54
C ALA A 24 -1.74 -1.02 11.05
N ARG A 25 -0.70 -1.08 11.88
CA ARG A 25 -0.79 -0.89 13.34
C ARG A 25 -1.27 0.50 13.72
N GLU A 26 -0.94 1.50 12.92
CA GLU A 26 -1.48 2.85 13.09
C GLU A 26 -2.95 2.95 12.63
N GLY A 27 -3.51 1.92 11.98
CA GLY A 27 -4.92 1.86 11.58
C GLY A 27 -5.20 2.36 10.16
N TYR A 28 -4.17 2.53 9.32
CA TYR A 28 -4.35 2.88 7.91
C TYR A 28 -4.76 1.66 7.08
N LYS A 29 -5.49 1.90 5.98
CA LYS A 29 -5.81 0.84 5.01
C LYS A 29 -4.70 0.73 3.98
N ILE A 30 -3.90 -0.33 4.09
CA ILE A 30 -2.70 -0.50 3.29
C ILE A 30 -2.91 -1.44 2.10
N PHE A 31 -2.34 -1.04 0.97
CA PHE A 31 -2.20 -1.85 -0.22
C PHE A 31 -0.73 -1.90 -0.63
N CYS A 32 -0.30 -3.02 -1.19
CA CYS A 32 1.09 -3.21 -1.61
C CYS A 32 1.18 -3.55 -3.10
N ALA A 33 2.29 -3.15 -3.72
CA ALA A 33 2.69 -3.54 -5.06
C ALA A 33 4.21 -3.78 -5.11
N SER A 34 4.62 -4.81 -5.85
CA SER A 34 6.04 -5.18 -6.01
C SER A 34 6.71 -4.55 -7.24
N SER A 35 6.02 -3.65 -7.95
CA SER A 35 6.46 -3.03 -9.20
C SER A 35 5.59 -1.84 -9.55
N GLY A 36 6.12 -0.92 -10.34
CA GLY A 36 5.41 0.27 -10.81
C GLY A 36 4.16 -0.08 -11.63
N GLU A 37 4.20 -1.10 -12.49
CA GLU A 37 3.04 -1.51 -13.29
C GLU A 37 1.90 -2.02 -12.42
N LYS A 38 2.22 -2.84 -11.41
CA LYS A 38 1.22 -3.32 -10.43
C LYS A 38 0.68 -2.16 -9.60
N ALA A 39 1.53 -1.21 -9.22
CA ALA A 39 1.13 -0.02 -8.47
C ALA A 39 0.17 0.86 -9.27
N LEU A 40 0.50 1.16 -10.53
CA LEU A 40 -0.34 1.95 -11.43
C LEU A 40 -1.70 1.28 -11.67
N LYS A 41 -1.73 -0.05 -11.88
CA LYS A 41 -2.99 -0.81 -12.00
C LYS A 41 -3.85 -0.67 -10.74
N LYS A 42 -3.25 -0.80 -9.56
CA LYS A 42 -3.94 -0.67 -8.27
C LYS A 42 -4.43 0.75 -8.04
N ALA A 43 -3.60 1.77 -8.26
CA ALA A 43 -3.95 3.18 -8.07
C ALA A 43 -5.14 3.60 -8.96
N LYS A 44 -5.16 3.14 -10.21
CA LYS A 44 -6.28 3.40 -11.14
C LYS A 44 -7.54 2.61 -10.79
N ALA A 45 -7.41 1.45 -10.17
CA ALA A 45 -8.52 0.57 -9.85
C ALA A 45 -9.10 0.89 -8.46
N LYS A 46 -9.93 1.93 -8.34
CA LYS A 46 -10.88 2.16 -7.22
C LYS A 46 -10.29 2.22 -5.79
N LEU A 47 -8.98 2.08 -5.64
CA LEU A 47 -8.29 2.03 -4.36
C LEU A 47 -8.16 3.42 -3.72
N LEU A 48 -8.42 4.50 -4.45
CA LEU A 48 -8.25 5.87 -4.00
C LEU A 48 -9.52 6.72 -4.11
N ASP A 49 -10.68 6.09 -4.38
CA ASP A 49 -12.01 6.73 -4.24
C ASP A 49 -12.41 6.90 -2.77
#